data_AF-A0A2N1JRN9-F1
#
_entry.id   AF-A0A2N1JRN9-F1
#
_cell.length_a   1.000
_cell.length_b   1.000
_cell.length_c   1.000
_cell.angle_alpha   90.00
_cell.angle_beta   90.00
_cell.angle_gamma   90.00
#
_symmetry.space_group_name_H-M   'P 1'
#
loop_
_entity.id
_entity.type
_entity.pdbx_description
1 polymer ?
#
loop_
_entity_poly.entity_id
_entity_poly.type
_entity_poly.pdbx_seq_one_letter_code
_entity_poly.pdbx_strand_id
1 'polypeptide(L)'
;MKLFIAVDKQTHEVLAGAKGQGAFFDKNTLARSMGQAGNLKGTYSVVEFDPTTIMPRKDEPKPFVVDIVEGTNWNQEGRMEFSCPNGGFSIGSLSECPEDATLERDLSFVYSIAGYMRGAYEAGKRGDAFIVNYTDEDEEE
;
A
#
# COMPACT_ATOMS: atom_id res chain seq x y z
N MET A 1 -18.61 -4.48 5.54
CA MET A 1 -19.22 -5.47 6.47
C MET A 1 -18.17 -5.75 7.52
N LYS A 2 -18.45 -5.71 8.83
CA LYS A 2 -17.39 -5.82 9.84
C LYS A 2 -17.33 -7.23 10.43
N LEU A 3 -16.11 -7.77 10.52
CA LEU A 3 -15.81 -9.04 11.17
C LEU A 3 -14.97 -8.79 12.43
N PHE A 4 -15.28 -9.54 13.48
CA PHE A 4 -14.58 -9.49 14.76
C PHE A 4 -13.86 -10.81 15.01
N ILE A 5 -12.54 -10.75 15.22
CA ILE A 5 -11.68 -11.89 15.54
C ILE A 5 -11.05 -11.67 16.90
N ALA A 6 -10.91 -12.73 17.69
CA ALA A 6 -10.14 -12.69 18.92
C ALA A 6 -8.74 -13.26 18.70
N VAL A 7 -7.71 -12.51 19.12
CA VAL A 7 -6.30 -12.88 19.02
C VAL A 7 -5.69 -12.86 20.42
N ASP A 8 -4.98 -13.92 20.78
CA ASP A 8 -4.27 -14.00 22.05
C ASP A 8 -3.15 -12.94 22.11
N LYS A 9 -3.02 -12.24 23.25
CA LYS A 9 -2.04 -11.16 23.36
C LYS A 9 -0.59 -11.63 23.52
N GLN A 10 -0.36 -12.87 23.97
CA GLN A 10 0.99 -13.38 24.23
C GLN A 10 1.53 -14.14 23.03
N THR A 11 0.72 -15.03 22.47
CA THR A 11 1.09 -15.93 21.38
C THR A 11 0.81 -15.36 20.00
N HIS A 12 -0.02 -14.32 19.92
CA HIS A 12 -0.53 -13.75 18.66
C HIS A 12 -1.33 -14.74 17.80
N GLU A 13 -1.75 -15.87 18.37
CA GLU A 13 -2.60 -16.83 17.67
C GLU A 13 -4.06 -16.39 17.63
N VAL A 14 -4.75 -16.75 16.53
CA VAL A 14 -6.20 -16.59 16.44
C VAL A 14 -6.90 -17.59 17.36
N LEU A 15 -7.67 -17.08 18.31
CA LEU A 15 -8.46 -17.86 19.26
C LEU A 15 -9.86 -18.18 18.73
N ALA A 16 -10.50 -17.23 18.04
CA ALA A 16 -11.83 -17.40 17.48
C ALA A 16 -12.04 -16.54 16.22
N GLY A 17 -12.76 -17.07 15.23
CA GLY A 17 -13.12 -16.38 13.99
C GLY A 17 -12.28 -16.71 12.74
N ALA A 18 -11.21 -17.52 12.86
CA ALA A 18 -10.43 -17.98 11.69
C ALA A 18 -9.90 -19.44 11.75
N LYS A 19 -10.38 -20.27 12.69
CA LYS A 19 -10.04 -21.71 12.80
C LYS A 19 -11.29 -22.61 12.64
N GLY A 20 -12.07 -22.41 11.58
CA GLY A 20 -13.27 -23.22 11.29
C GLY A 20 -14.54 -22.88 12.11
N GLN A 21 -14.43 -21.96 13.07
CA GLN A 21 -15.57 -21.33 13.74
C GLN A 21 -16.03 -20.09 12.95
N GLY A 22 -17.35 -19.88 12.85
CA GLY A 22 -17.92 -18.75 12.12
C GLY A 22 -17.35 -17.42 12.59
N ALA A 23 -17.01 -16.54 11.63
CA ALA A 23 -16.59 -15.18 11.94
C ALA A 23 -17.75 -14.42 12.59
N PHE A 24 -17.45 -13.58 13.58
CA PHE A 24 -18.48 -12.87 14.33
C PHE A 24 -18.77 -11.52 13.66
N PHE A 25 -20.05 -11.19 13.49
CA PHE A 25 -20.52 -9.90 12.99
C PHE A 25 -20.83 -8.89 14.12
N ASP A 26 -20.75 -9.34 15.38
CA ASP A 26 -21.02 -8.53 16.56
C ASP A 26 -20.00 -8.82 17.67
N LYS A 27 -19.48 -7.75 18.28
CA LYS A 27 -18.46 -7.80 19.32
C LYS A 27 -18.97 -8.45 20.61
N ASN A 28 -20.25 -8.27 20.95
CA ASN A 28 -20.80 -8.85 22.18
C ASN A 28 -20.94 -10.37 22.07
N THR A 29 -21.31 -10.85 20.89
CA THR A 29 -21.41 -12.28 20.58
C THR A 29 -20.04 -12.95 20.66
N LEU A 30 -19.00 -12.31 20.10
CA LEU A 30 -17.61 -12.77 20.26
C LEU A 30 -17.21 -12.84 21.74
N ALA A 31 -17.45 -11.77 22.51
CA ALA A 31 -17.08 -11.72 23.93
C ALA A 31 -17.75 -12.82 24.77
N ARG A 32 -19.02 -13.15 24.49
CA ARG A 32 -19.73 -14.27 25.12
C ARG A 32 -19.11 -15.62 24.75
N SER A 33 -18.82 -15.84 23.47
CA SER A 33 -18.16 -17.06 22.99
C SER A 33 -16.78 -17.25 23.64
N MET A 34 -15.99 -16.18 23.76
CA MET A 34 -14.68 -16.24 24.41
C MET A 34 -14.78 -16.61 25.89
N GLY A 35 -15.77 -16.05 26.61
CA GLY A 35 -16.03 -16.41 28.00
C GLY A 35 -16.44 -17.87 28.17
N GLN A 36 -17.28 -18.40 27.27
CA GLN A 36 -17.67 -19.81 27.26
C GLN A 36 -16.50 -20.74 26.95
N ALA A 37 -15.55 -20.30 26.14
CA ALA A 37 -14.32 -21.03 25.82
C ALA A 37 -13.24 -20.92 26.92
N GLY A 38 -13.53 -20.27 28.05
CA GLY A 38 -12.58 -20.13 29.17
C GLY A 38 -11.55 -19.01 29.01
N ASN A 39 -11.67 -18.17 27.98
CA ASN A 39 -10.77 -17.04 27.77
C ASN A 39 -11.21 -15.82 28.60
N LEU A 40 -10.33 -15.36 29.49
CA LEU A 40 -10.61 -14.24 30.38
C LEU A 40 -10.57 -12.90 29.62
N LYS A 41 -11.40 -11.94 30.03
CA LYS A 41 -11.30 -10.57 29.53
C LYS A 41 -9.90 -10.02 29.84
N GLY A 42 -9.25 -9.47 28.82
CA GLY A 42 -7.92 -8.87 28.94
C GLY A 42 -6.78 -9.75 28.45
N THR A 43 -6.96 -11.07 28.31
CA THR A 43 -5.94 -11.99 27.76
C THR A 43 -5.91 -11.99 26.24
N TYR A 44 -7.00 -11.56 25.60
CA TYR A 44 -7.11 -11.44 24.15
C TYR A 44 -7.42 -10.00 23.72
N SER A 45 -7.07 -9.69 22.47
CA SER A 45 -7.46 -8.48 21.76
C SER A 45 -8.56 -8.83 20.76
N VAL A 46 -9.51 -7.91 20.58
CA VAL A 46 -10.53 -8.02 19.53
C VAL A 46 -10.06 -7.18 18.35
N VAL A 47 -9.78 -7.85 17.24
CA VAL A 47 -9.45 -7.22 15.97
C VAL A 47 -10.74 -7.06 15.18
N GLU A 48 -11.04 -5.82 14.81
CA GLU A 48 -12.12 -5.48 13.90
C GLU A 48 -11.51 -5.27 12.51
N PHE A 49 -12.01 -5.99 11.51
CA PHE A 49 -11.59 -5.78 10.13
C PHE A 49 -12.79 -5.85 9.19
N ASP A 50 -12.73 -5.07 8.11
CA ASP A 50 -13.71 -5.16 7.03
C ASP A 50 -13.14 -6.05 5.92
N PRO A 51 -13.61 -7.30 5.74
CA PRO A 51 -13.16 -8.20 4.68
C PRO A 51 -13.25 -7.58 3.28
N THR A 52 -14.15 -6.62 3.05
CA THR A 52 -14.25 -5.96 1.73
C THR A 52 -13.05 -5.10 1.38
N THR A 53 -12.21 -4.76 2.35
CA THR A 53 -10.98 -3.99 2.14
C THR A 53 -9.76 -4.85 1.82
N ILE A 54 -9.85 -6.16 2.06
CA ILE A 54 -8.77 -7.14 1.84
C ILE A 54 -9.10 -8.17 0.76
N MET A 55 -10.39 -8.36 0.45
CA MET A 55 -10.78 -9.28 -0.61
C MET A 55 -10.39 -8.69 -1.96
N PRO A 56 -9.64 -9.44 -2.80
CA PRO A 56 -9.44 -9.03 -4.17
C PRO A 56 -10.83 -8.87 -4.82
N ARG A 57 -11.02 -7.76 -5.54
CA ARG A 57 -12.24 -7.57 -6.31
C ARG A 57 -12.34 -8.67 -7.37
N LYS A 58 -13.52 -8.87 -7.94
CA LYS A 58 -13.82 -9.96 -8.90
C LYS A 58 -12.85 -10.05 -10.10
N ASP A 59 -12.07 -8.98 -10.33
CA ASP A 59 -11.10 -8.81 -11.42
C ASP A 59 -9.64 -8.57 -10.92
N GLU A 60 -9.30 -9.00 -9.70
CA GLU A 60 -8.03 -8.73 -8.96
C GLU A 60 -7.53 -9.99 -8.20
N PRO A 61 -6.25 -10.08 -7.74
CA PRO A 61 -5.28 -9.01 -7.51
C PRO A 61 -4.67 -8.45 -8.79
N LYS A 62 -4.66 -7.12 -8.93
CA LYS A 62 -3.88 -6.41 -9.94
C LYS A 62 -2.54 -6.02 -9.32
N PRO A 63 -1.41 -6.23 -9.99
CA PRO A 63 -0.14 -5.80 -9.45
C PRO A 63 -0.12 -4.28 -9.28
N PHE A 64 0.46 -3.82 -8.16
CA PHE A 64 0.88 -2.45 -7.99
C PHE A 64 2.25 -2.29 -8.64
N VAL A 65 2.24 -1.88 -9.92
CA VAL A 65 3.44 -1.73 -10.74
C VAL A 65 4.01 -0.32 -10.57
N VAL A 66 5.27 -0.23 -10.19
CA VAL A 66 6.05 1.00 -10.16
C VAL A 66 7.05 0.93 -11.30
N ASP A 67 7.01 1.90 -12.20
CA ASP A 67 7.98 2.03 -13.28
C ASP A 67 8.91 3.21 -12.97
N ILE A 68 10.21 2.95 -13.03
CA ILE A 68 11.28 3.94 -12.88
C ILE A 68 12.11 3.88 -14.15
N VAL A 69 12.22 5.02 -14.82
CA VAL A 69 13.07 5.21 -16.01
C VAL A 69 14.12 6.25 -15.66
N GLU A 70 15.39 5.91 -15.78
CA GLU A 70 16.52 6.82 -15.57
C GLU A 70 17.32 6.93 -16.86
N GLY A 71 17.95 8.09 -17.09
CA GLY A 71 18.83 8.27 -18.24
C GLY A 71 19.28 9.71 -18.39
N THR A 72 19.76 10.07 -19.58
CA THR A 72 20.12 11.44 -19.94
C THR A 72 19.19 12.03 -21.00
N ASN A 73 18.96 13.34 -20.93
CA ASN A 73 18.27 14.06 -22.00
C ASN A 73 19.22 14.33 -23.18
N TRP A 74 18.70 14.94 -24.25
CA TRP A 74 19.48 15.32 -25.45
C TRP A 74 20.67 16.26 -25.18
N ASN A 75 20.75 16.84 -23.98
CA ASN A 75 21.80 17.72 -23.51
C ASN A 75 22.76 17.04 -22.50
N GLN A 76 22.72 15.70 -22.40
CA GLN A 76 23.51 14.90 -21.45
C GLN A 76 23.23 15.21 -19.97
N GLU A 77 22.04 15.73 -19.67
CA GLU A 77 21.64 16.03 -18.30
C GLU A 77 20.72 14.93 -17.76
N GLY A 78 20.95 14.54 -16.51
CA GLY A 78 20.18 13.47 -15.89
C GLY A 78 18.68 13.75 -15.87
N ARG A 79 17.91 12.73 -16.20
CA ARG A 79 16.46 12.69 -16.11
C ARG A 79 16.00 11.42 -15.39
N MET A 80 14.86 11.51 -14.73
CA MET A 80 14.18 10.38 -14.09
C MET A 80 12.68 10.52 -14.30
N GLU A 81 12.02 9.44 -14.70
CA GLU A 81 10.57 9.33 -14.69
C GLU A 81 10.13 8.26 -13.69
N PHE A 82 9.12 8.59 -12.91
CA PHE A 82 8.48 7.70 -11.95
C PHE A 82 7.00 7.59 -12.30
N SER A 83 6.49 6.37 -12.37
CA SER A 83 5.06 6.10 -12.57
C SER A 83 4.58 5.01 -11.63
N CYS A 84 3.35 5.16 -11.14
CA CYS A 84 2.62 4.15 -10.39
C CYS A 84 1.11 4.28 -10.68
N PRO A 85 0.26 3.35 -10.22
CA PRO A 85 -1.18 3.41 -10.47
C PRO A 85 -1.86 4.68 -9.92
N ASN A 86 -1.20 5.35 -8.97
CA ASN A 86 -1.68 6.55 -8.30
C ASN A 86 -1.12 7.86 -8.89
N GLY A 87 -0.37 7.77 -9.99
CA GLY A 87 0.23 8.92 -10.68
C GLY A 87 1.74 8.77 -10.83
N GLY A 88 2.37 9.83 -11.31
CA GLY A 88 3.79 9.83 -11.62
C GLY A 88 4.38 11.23 -11.57
N PHE A 89 5.69 11.31 -11.69
CA PHE A 89 6.41 12.57 -11.84
C PHE A 89 7.62 12.37 -12.74
N SER A 90 8.10 13.46 -13.33
CA SER A 90 9.35 13.50 -14.08
C SER A 90 10.25 14.55 -13.46
N ILE A 91 11.53 14.22 -13.33
CA ILE A 91 12.60 15.12 -12.91
C ILE A 91 13.56 15.19 -14.08
N GLY A 92 13.82 16.39 -14.57
CA GLY A 92 14.78 16.62 -15.64
C GLY A 92 15.35 18.02 -15.58
N SER A 93 16.40 18.27 -16.35
CA SER A 93 16.95 19.61 -16.46
C SER A 93 16.01 20.56 -17.20
N LEU A 94 15.95 21.80 -16.72
CA LEU A 94 15.19 22.91 -17.32
C LEU A 94 16.10 23.81 -18.19
N SER A 95 17.23 23.27 -18.67
CA SER A 95 18.30 24.00 -19.35
C SER A 95 17.94 24.62 -20.70
N GLU A 96 16.70 24.46 -21.18
CA GLU A 96 16.24 25.06 -22.44
C GLU A 96 16.32 26.59 -22.46
N CYS A 97 16.26 27.29 -21.30
CA CYS A 97 16.49 28.74 -21.20
C CYS A 97 17.19 29.14 -19.88
N PRO A 98 18.53 29.29 -19.86
CA PRO A 98 19.28 29.65 -18.63
C PRO A 98 18.96 31.05 -18.08
N GLU A 99 18.34 31.91 -18.88
CA GLU A 99 17.90 33.27 -18.51
C GLU A 99 16.55 33.27 -17.75
N ASP A 100 15.69 32.28 -17.98
CA ASP A 100 14.34 32.15 -17.38
C ASP A 100 14.29 31.15 -16.22
N ALA A 101 15.45 30.62 -15.81
CA ALA A 101 15.59 29.76 -14.64
C ALA A 101 15.47 30.57 -13.34
N THR A 102 14.37 31.30 -13.18
CA THR A 102 13.83 31.56 -11.84
C THR A 102 13.76 30.23 -11.11
N LEU A 103 14.26 30.24 -9.88
CA LEU A 103 14.59 29.10 -9.04
C LEU A 103 13.35 28.29 -8.57
N GLU A 104 12.37 28.03 -9.43
CA GLU A 104 11.31 27.06 -9.22
C GLU A 104 11.74 25.74 -9.85
N ARG A 105 12.45 24.93 -9.07
CA ARG A 105 12.38 23.49 -9.27
C ARG A 105 10.90 23.13 -9.15
N ASP A 106 10.28 22.60 -10.20
CA ASP A 106 8.92 22.05 -10.11
C ASP A 106 8.93 20.83 -9.18
N LEU A 107 8.85 21.10 -7.88
CA LEU A 107 8.73 20.12 -6.82
C LEU A 107 7.25 19.87 -6.49
N SER A 108 6.33 20.20 -7.40
CA SER A 108 4.89 19.99 -7.16
C SER A 108 4.56 18.52 -6.88
N PHE A 109 5.39 17.59 -7.39
CA PHE A 109 5.29 16.16 -7.10
C PHE A 109 5.37 15.83 -5.60
N VAL A 110 6.02 16.67 -4.78
CA VAL A 110 6.11 16.50 -3.32
C VAL A 110 4.73 16.48 -2.68
N TYR A 111 3.79 17.27 -3.21
CA TYR A 111 2.40 17.28 -2.73
C TYR A 111 1.65 15.99 -3.06
N SER A 112 2.11 15.22 -4.05
CA SER A 112 1.50 13.95 -4.49
C SER A 112 2.04 12.72 -3.76
N ILE A 113 3.17 12.83 -3.03
CA ILE A 113 3.82 11.72 -2.31
C ILE A 113 2.82 10.99 -1.38
N ALA A 114 2.01 11.73 -0.63
CA ALA A 114 1.01 11.14 0.26
C ALA A 114 -0.02 10.28 -0.49
N GLY A 115 -0.34 10.65 -1.74
CA GLY A 115 -1.21 9.88 -2.63
C GLY A 115 -0.58 8.57 -3.06
N TYR A 116 0.70 8.59 -3.45
CA TYR A 116 1.46 7.41 -3.84
C TYR A 116 1.58 6.41 -2.68
N MET A 117 1.96 6.90 -1.48
CA MET A 117 2.07 6.07 -0.28
C MET A 117 0.73 5.44 0.12
N ARG A 118 -0.38 6.20 0.04
CA ARG A 118 -1.71 5.67 0.32
C ARG A 118 -2.10 4.59 -0.68
N GLY A 119 -1.80 4.77 -1.96
CA GLY A 119 -2.03 3.77 -3.01
C GLY A 119 -1.31 2.45 -2.71
N ALA A 120 -0.01 2.52 -2.43
CA ALA A 120 0.80 1.37 -2.09
C ALA A 120 0.30 0.66 -0.81
N TYR A 121 -0.12 1.42 0.21
CA TYR A 121 -0.70 0.85 1.44
C TYR A 121 -2.00 0.08 1.19
N GLU A 122 -2.92 0.65 0.39
CA GLU A 122 -4.17 -0.03 0.04
C GLU A 122 -3.92 -1.30 -0.79
N ALA A 123 -2.95 -1.27 -1.71
CA ALA A 123 -2.53 -2.44 -2.47
C ALA A 123 -1.95 -3.54 -1.55
N GLY A 124 -1.09 -3.17 -0.59
CA GLY A 124 -0.54 -4.08 0.40
C GLY A 124 -1.61 -4.73 1.29
N LYS A 125 -2.65 -3.99 1.69
CA LYS A 125 -3.78 -4.55 2.45
C LYS A 125 -4.57 -5.62 1.67
N ARG A 126 -4.70 -5.46 0.36
CA ARG A 126 -5.36 -6.45 -0.53
C ARG A 126 -4.48 -7.67 -0.84
N GLY A 127 -3.18 -7.58 -0.58
CA GLY A 127 -2.22 -8.59 -0.99
C GLY A 127 -1.85 -8.51 -2.48
N ASP A 128 -2.01 -7.33 -3.09
CA ASP A 128 -1.58 -7.11 -4.47
C ASP A 128 -0.06 -7.29 -4.60
N ALA A 129 0.39 -7.87 -5.72
CA ALA A 129 1.82 -8.01 -5.99
C ALA A 129 2.45 -6.62 -6.20
N PHE A 130 3.54 -6.33 -5.50
CA PHE A 130 4.32 -5.11 -5.70
C PHE A 130 5.45 -5.40 -6.69
N ILE A 131 5.41 -4.75 -7.85
CA ILE A 131 6.38 -4.95 -8.94
C ILE A 131 7.09 -3.62 -9.18
N VAL A 132 8.41 -3.65 -9.27
CA VAL A 132 9.23 -2.49 -9.65
C VAL A 132 9.94 -2.83 -10.96
N ASN A 133 9.66 -2.07 -12.00
CA ASN A 133 10.40 -2.12 -13.26
C ASN A 133 11.36 -0.95 -13.29
N TYR A 134 12.64 -1.24 -13.47
CA TYR A 134 13.68 -0.24 -13.59
C TYR A 134 14.25 -0.30 -14.99
N THR A 135 14.31 0.84 -15.68
CA THR A 135 14.86 0.99 -17.02
C THR A 135 15.95 2.05 -16.97
N ASP A 136 17.15 1.70 -17.42
CA ASP A 136 18.23 2.66 -17.64
C ASP A 136 18.34 2.89 -19.16
N GLU A 137 18.00 4.09 -19.61
CA GLU A 137 18.02 4.46 -21.03
C GLU A 137 19.45 4.72 -21.54
N ASP A 138 20.43 4.91 -20.65
CA ASP A 138 21.82 5.12 -21.04
C ASP A 138 22.60 3.78 -21.17
N GLU A 139 22.03 2.66 -20.72
CA GLU A 139 22.62 1.31 -20.83
C GLU A 139 22.21 0.54 -22.11
N GLU A 140 21.33 1.09 -22.98
CA GLU A 140 20.92 0.47 -24.26
C GLU A 140 21.90 0.69 -25.45
N GLU A 141 23.22 0.60 -25.22
CA GLU A 141 24.26 0.56 -26.28
C GLU A 141 24.84 -0.85 -26.56
#